data_AF-A0A945BEL2-F1
#
_entry.id   AF-A0A945BEL2-F1
#
_cell.length_a   1.000
_cell.length_b   1.000
_cell.length_c   1.000
_cell.angle_alpha   90.00
_cell.angle_beta   90.00
_cell.angle_gamma   90.00
#
_symmetry.space_group_name_H-M   'P 1'
#
loop_
_entity.id
_entity.type
_entity.pdbx_description
1 polymer ?
#
loop_
_entity_poly.entity_id
_entity_poly.type
_entity_poly.pdbx_seq_one_letter_code
_entity_poly.pdbx_strand_id
1 'polypeptide(L)'
;MYLIFDTETTGLPQNWKAPLTDFDNWPRMVQIAWQMHDEKGSLIDVKNFIIKPEGYDIPYNAEQIHGISTERAQKQGIDLKIVLEEFATDVKNSKFVVGHNVDFDNNIVGCEFLRLEMNNFLSDFPLLDTMKESTEYCQISGGRGGGFKWPSLTQLHEKLFGEDFDEAHNASADVEATARCFLELLRLDVISAKRAGLTESQLDEYKKINTKPFDLLGLNTQPYQEIIDEKTDELNKETKTQDSNFKELKTDASFSHLHLHTQYSVLQASSDINEIANKSLEMQMPAVAITDMYNMFGVFKFLNAVLNHPDNQVEEGEELKLKPIIGCELAVCRDHKDKENKDYGFQQVFLCKNKNGYHNLSKLSSLAYVDGFYYIPRVDKGLILEYREDLIALTGSNYGEIPNLILNVGEQQAEEAFVWWKDTFGDDFYVEINRHGLDEEKHVN
;
A
#
# COMPACT_ATOMS: atom_id res chain seq x y z
N MET A 1 -23.24 -10.52 -26.19
CA MET A 1 -21.79 -10.31 -26.09
C MET A 1 -21.47 -9.98 -24.65
N TYR A 2 -20.36 -10.49 -24.15
CA TYR A 2 -19.86 -10.23 -22.81
C TYR A 2 -18.55 -9.45 -22.94
N LEU A 3 -18.38 -8.40 -22.15
CA LEU A 3 -17.11 -7.70 -22.00
C LEU A 3 -16.53 -8.12 -20.65
N ILE A 4 -15.37 -8.74 -20.66
CA ILE A 4 -14.65 -9.12 -19.44
C ILE A 4 -13.48 -8.17 -19.30
N PHE A 5 -13.33 -7.49 -18.16
CA PHE A 5 -12.26 -6.50 -17.96
C PHE A 5 -11.70 -6.52 -16.55
N ASP A 6 -10.51 -5.96 -16.41
CA ASP A 6 -9.77 -5.81 -15.17
C ASP A 6 -8.87 -4.56 -15.26
N THR A 7 -8.47 -4.02 -14.11
CA THR A 7 -7.64 -2.82 -14.03
C THR A 7 -6.48 -2.97 -13.04
N GLU A 8 -5.30 -2.51 -13.45
CA GLU A 8 -4.22 -2.22 -12.50
C GLU A 8 -4.32 -0.77 -12.03
N THR A 9 -3.92 -0.52 -10.79
CA THR A 9 -4.09 0.79 -10.16
C THR A 9 -2.88 1.19 -9.32
N THR A 10 -2.81 2.48 -8.97
CA THR A 10 -1.78 3.00 -8.08
C THR A 10 -1.95 2.56 -6.61
N GLY A 11 -2.96 1.75 -6.27
CA GLY A 11 -3.18 1.28 -4.89
C GLY A 11 -4.64 0.97 -4.57
N LEU A 12 -5.03 1.10 -3.31
CA LEU A 12 -6.40 0.86 -2.85
C LEU A 12 -7.07 2.16 -2.38
N PRO A 13 -8.41 2.27 -2.44
CA PRO A 13 -9.10 3.44 -1.92
C PRO A 13 -8.92 3.54 -0.41
N GLN A 14 -8.73 4.77 0.08
CA GLN A 14 -8.59 5.04 1.50
C GLN A 14 -9.90 4.72 2.25
N ASN A 15 -11.02 5.05 1.62
CA ASN A 15 -12.37 4.78 2.07
C ASN A 15 -13.22 4.21 0.92
N TRP A 16 -13.58 2.94 1.05
CA TRP A 16 -14.44 2.22 0.11
C TRP A 16 -15.86 2.78 -0.04
N LYS A 17 -16.28 3.67 0.87
CA LYS A 17 -17.61 4.30 0.86
C LYS A 17 -17.62 5.73 0.32
N ALA A 18 -16.45 6.30 0.01
CA ALA A 18 -16.39 7.65 -0.51
C ALA A 18 -17.09 7.75 -1.87
N PRO A 19 -17.75 8.88 -2.20
CA PRO A 19 -18.30 9.08 -3.53
C PRO A 19 -17.18 9.04 -4.58
N LEU A 20 -17.49 8.62 -5.81
CA LEU A 20 -16.51 8.58 -6.91
C LEU A 20 -15.97 9.97 -7.32
N THR A 21 -16.65 11.05 -6.87
CA THR A 21 -16.19 12.43 -7.05
C THR A 21 -15.14 12.87 -6.02
N ASP A 22 -14.88 12.06 -5.00
CA ASP A 22 -13.76 12.28 -4.07
C ASP A 22 -12.48 11.71 -4.69
N PHE A 23 -11.91 12.45 -5.63
CA PHE A 23 -10.83 11.93 -6.48
C PHE A 23 -9.54 11.62 -5.72
N ASP A 24 -9.31 12.22 -4.56
CA ASP A 24 -8.13 11.97 -3.71
C ASP A 24 -8.26 10.67 -2.90
N ASN A 25 -9.48 10.18 -2.73
CA ASN A 25 -9.75 8.90 -2.07
C ASN A 25 -9.44 7.71 -2.97
N TRP A 26 -9.76 7.81 -4.27
CA TRP A 26 -9.71 6.70 -5.21
C TRP A 26 -8.38 6.66 -5.97
N PRO A 27 -7.75 5.50 -6.13
CA PRO A 27 -6.47 5.39 -6.84
C PRO A 27 -6.64 5.73 -8.34
N ARG A 28 -5.51 5.89 -9.03
CA ARG A 28 -5.46 6.15 -10.47
C ARG A 28 -5.39 4.84 -11.23
N MET A 29 -6.04 4.78 -12.39
CA MET A 29 -5.93 3.64 -13.30
C MET A 29 -4.56 3.64 -13.98
N VAL A 30 -3.85 2.52 -13.91
CA VAL A 30 -2.51 2.32 -14.47
C VAL A 30 -2.57 1.48 -15.74
N GLN A 31 -3.39 0.44 -15.72
CA GLN A 31 -3.63 -0.43 -16.87
C GLN A 31 -5.11 -0.77 -16.93
N ILE A 32 -5.62 -0.96 -18.13
CA ILE A 32 -6.92 -1.58 -18.36
C ILE A 32 -6.80 -2.57 -19.51
N ALA A 33 -7.36 -3.75 -19.32
CA ALA A 33 -7.50 -4.74 -20.37
C ALA A 33 -8.93 -5.25 -20.44
N TRP A 34 -9.36 -5.68 -21.62
CA TRP A 34 -10.64 -6.36 -21.76
C TRP A 34 -10.69 -7.33 -22.93
N GLN A 35 -11.57 -8.31 -22.82
CA GLN A 35 -11.91 -9.27 -23.85
C GLN A 35 -13.40 -9.18 -24.18
N MET A 36 -13.70 -9.27 -25.47
CA MET A 36 -15.07 -9.33 -25.99
C MET A 36 -15.38 -10.74 -26.41
N HIS A 37 -16.45 -11.33 -25.87
CA HIS A 37 -16.91 -12.67 -26.26
C HIS A 37 -18.34 -12.65 -26.80
N ASP A 38 -18.62 -13.48 -27.79
CA ASP A 38 -19.97 -13.69 -28.28
C ASP A 38 -20.80 -14.57 -27.32
N GLU A 39 -22.08 -14.80 -27.66
CA GLU A 39 -22.97 -15.63 -26.84
C GLU A 39 -22.60 -17.12 -26.85
N LYS A 40 -21.70 -17.54 -27.74
CA LYS A 40 -21.17 -18.90 -27.87
C LYS A 40 -19.85 -19.08 -27.12
N GLY A 41 -19.32 -18.00 -26.52
CA GLY A 41 -18.04 -17.97 -25.81
C GLY A 41 -16.83 -17.73 -26.71
N SER A 42 -17.04 -17.48 -28.01
CA SER A 42 -15.95 -17.21 -28.94
C SER A 42 -15.39 -15.82 -28.70
N LEU A 43 -14.06 -15.71 -28.67
CA LEU A 43 -13.34 -14.44 -28.58
C LEU A 43 -13.55 -13.62 -29.86
N ILE A 44 -13.96 -12.36 -29.70
CA ILE A 44 -14.19 -11.39 -30.77
C ILE A 44 -13.02 -10.41 -30.85
N ASP A 45 -12.61 -9.87 -29.70
CA ASP A 45 -11.60 -8.83 -29.63
C ASP A 45 -10.87 -8.84 -28.28
N VAL A 46 -9.66 -8.31 -28.26
CA VAL A 46 -8.80 -8.20 -27.08
C VAL A 46 -8.13 -6.83 -27.10
N LYS A 47 -8.22 -6.11 -25.98
CA LYS A 47 -7.57 -4.82 -25.81
C LYS A 47 -6.83 -4.76 -24.49
N ASN A 48 -5.69 -4.07 -24.50
CA ASN A 48 -4.80 -3.92 -23.36
C ASN A 48 -4.04 -2.60 -23.51
N PHE A 49 -4.21 -1.70 -22.54
CA PHE A 49 -3.62 -0.38 -22.55
C PHE A 49 -2.97 -0.07 -21.21
N ILE A 50 -1.73 0.42 -21.26
CA ILE A 50 -1.13 1.18 -20.16
C ILE A 50 -1.63 2.61 -20.28
N ILE A 51 -2.04 3.21 -19.18
CA ILE A 51 -2.49 4.60 -19.13
C ILE A 51 -1.29 5.51 -18.92
N LYS A 52 -1.18 6.54 -19.75
CA LYS A 52 -0.16 7.58 -19.57
C LYS A 52 -0.52 8.45 -18.35
N PRO A 53 0.35 8.57 -17.34
CA PRO A 53 0.03 9.35 -16.16
C PRO A 53 0.10 10.86 -16.43
N GLU A 54 -0.89 11.60 -15.93
CA GLU A 54 -0.99 13.05 -16.00
C GLU A 54 -1.27 13.63 -14.61
N GLY A 55 -0.27 14.30 -14.04
CA GLY A 55 -0.37 14.91 -12.71
C GLY A 55 -0.36 13.92 -11.54
N TYR A 56 0.23 12.73 -11.73
CA TYR A 56 0.47 11.73 -10.69
C TYR A 56 1.63 10.82 -11.07
N ASP A 57 2.19 10.15 -10.07
CA ASP A 57 3.17 9.09 -10.25
C ASP A 57 2.55 7.72 -9.93
N ILE A 58 3.11 6.67 -10.50
CA ILE A 58 2.82 5.29 -10.10
C ILE A 58 3.76 4.95 -8.92
N PRO A 59 3.23 4.62 -7.73
CA PRO A 59 4.05 4.36 -6.56
C PRO A 59 4.94 3.14 -6.70
N TYR A 60 6.10 3.15 -6.04
CA TYR A 60 7.04 2.03 -6.05
C TYR A 60 6.38 0.70 -5.66
N ASN A 61 5.61 0.66 -4.58
CA ASN A 61 4.96 -0.58 -4.14
C ASN A 61 3.89 -1.08 -5.12
N ALA A 62 3.23 -0.18 -5.86
CA ALA A 62 2.31 -0.58 -6.93
C ALA A 62 3.09 -1.14 -8.12
N GLU A 63 4.21 -0.50 -8.50
CA GLU A 63 5.11 -1.00 -9.51
C GLU A 63 5.67 -2.39 -9.17
N GLN A 64 6.03 -2.67 -7.92
CA GLN A 64 6.51 -4.00 -7.51
C GLN A 64 5.43 -5.09 -7.65
N ILE A 65 4.15 -4.71 -7.69
CA ILE A 65 3.03 -5.62 -7.89
C ILE A 65 2.83 -5.89 -9.38
N HIS A 66 2.61 -4.84 -10.19
CA HIS A 66 2.19 -5.00 -11.60
C HIS A 66 3.30 -4.74 -12.65
N GLY A 67 4.48 -4.26 -12.26
CA GLY A 67 5.65 -4.05 -13.12
C GLY A 67 5.60 -2.81 -14.02
N ILE A 68 4.68 -1.86 -13.77
CA ILE A 68 4.49 -0.67 -14.61
C ILE A 68 5.00 0.56 -13.88
N SER A 69 6.23 0.97 -14.18
CA SER A 69 6.79 2.21 -13.65
C SER A 69 6.14 3.45 -14.25
N THR A 70 6.25 4.59 -13.55
CA THR A 70 5.90 5.91 -14.09
C THR A 70 6.62 6.16 -15.42
N GLU A 71 7.91 5.82 -15.51
CA GLU A 71 8.71 5.98 -16.73
C GLU A 71 8.16 5.15 -17.90
N ARG A 72 7.84 3.87 -17.65
CA ARG A 72 7.22 3.00 -18.66
C ARG A 72 5.91 3.58 -19.13
N ALA A 73 5.05 3.98 -18.19
CA ALA A 73 3.73 4.50 -18.50
C ALA A 73 3.81 5.83 -19.27
N GLN A 74 4.79 6.69 -18.98
CA GLN A 74 5.04 7.90 -19.78
C GLN A 74 5.49 7.59 -21.22
N LYS A 75 6.29 6.54 -21.42
CA LYS A 75 6.87 6.18 -22.72
C LYS A 75 5.95 5.35 -23.60
N GLN A 76 5.19 4.44 -23.00
CA GLN A 76 4.38 3.43 -23.70
C GLN A 76 2.88 3.62 -23.48
N GLY A 77 2.48 4.43 -22.50
CA GLY A 77 1.09 4.65 -22.16
C GLY A 77 0.33 5.46 -23.20
N ILE A 78 -0.97 5.21 -23.25
CA ILE A 78 -1.92 5.91 -24.12
C ILE A 78 -2.69 6.93 -23.28
N ASP A 79 -3.12 8.01 -23.94
CA ASP A 79 -3.97 9.04 -23.35
C ASP A 79 -5.24 8.43 -22.76
N LEU A 80 -5.53 8.77 -21.50
CA LEU A 80 -6.65 8.21 -20.75
C LEU A 80 -8.00 8.41 -21.46
N LYS A 81 -8.22 9.58 -22.07
CA LYS A 81 -9.48 9.90 -22.74
C LYS A 81 -9.72 8.99 -23.94
N ILE A 82 -8.67 8.76 -24.74
CA ILE A 82 -8.73 7.85 -25.90
C ILE A 82 -9.14 6.44 -25.44
N VAL A 83 -8.48 5.93 -24.39
CA VAL A 83 -8.77 4.59 -23.85
C VAL A 83 -10.20 4.49 -23.31
N LEU A 84 -10.67 5.50 -22.57
CA LEU A 84 -12.03 5.53 -22.02
C LEU A 84 -13.11 5.64 -23.10
N GLU A 85 -12.88 6.38 -24.18
CA GLU A 85 -13.80 6.47 -25.33
C GLU A 85 -13.92 5.11 -26.04
N GLU A 86 -12.78 4.41 -26.20
CA GLU A 86 -12.74 3.09 -26.79
C GLU A 86 -13.42 2.03 -25.91
N PHE A 87 -13.09 2.00 -24.62
CA PHE A 87 -13.75 1.14 -23.63
C PHE A 87 -15.26 1.38 -23.59
N ALA A 88 -15.69 2.65 -23.58
CA ALA A 88 -17.10 3.00 -23.58
C ALA A 88 -17.85 2.52 -24.83
N THR A 89 -17.18 2.50 -25.97
CA THR A 89 -17.75 1.99 -27.21
C THR A 89 -17.98 0.49 -27.13
N ASP A 90 -17.01 -0.26 -26.61
CA ASP A 90 -17.11 -1.72 -26.49
C ASP A 90 -18.11 -2.15 -25.41
N VAL A 91 -18.17 -1.45 -24.27
CA VAL A 91 -19.19 -1.71 -23.24
C VAL A 91 -20.59 -1.50 -23.82
N LYS A 92 -20.84 -0.43 -24.59
CA LYS A 92 -22.15 -0.21 -25.23
C LYS A 92 -22.53 -1.30 -26.23
N ASN A 93 -21.55 -1.99 -26.82
CA ASN A 93 -21.78 -3.12 -27.70
C ASN A 93 -22.00 -4.43 -26.92
N SER A 94 -21.63 -4.50 -25.63
CA SER A 94 -21.83 -5.67 -24.80
C SER A 94 -23.23 -5.70 -24.15
N LYS A 95 -23.63 -6.86 -23.63
CA LYS A 95 -24.85 -7.01 -22.81
C LYS A 95 -24.55 -6.92 -21.32
N PHE A 96 -23.35 -7.36 -20.94
CA PHE A 96 -22.86 -7.40 -19.57
C PHE A 96 -21.39 -7.04 -19.56
N VAL A 97 -21.03 -6.37 -18.48
CA VAL A 97 -19.65 -6.25 -18.03
C VAL A 97 -19.40 -7.35 -17.00
N VAL A 98 -18.29 -8.06 -17.13
CA VAL A 98 -17.91 -9.18 -16.29
C VAL A 98 -16.53 -8.90 -15.70
N GLY A 99 -16.34 -9.29 -14.44
CA GLY A 99 -15.04 -9.23 -13.80
C GLY A 99 -14.96 -10.22 -12.63
N HIS A 100 -13.86 -10.19 -11.90
CA HIS A 100 -13.70 -10.86 -10.63
C HIS A 100 -13.52 -9.78 -9.55
N ASN A 101 -14.52 -9.59 -8.68
CA ASN A 101 -14.62 -8.38 -7.84
C ASN A 101 -14.83 -7.07 -8.64
N VAL A 102 -15.60 -7.17 -9.74
CA VAL A 102 -15.82 -6.11 -10.75
C VAL A 102 -16.32 -4.76 -10.21
N ASP A 103 -16.90 -4.73 -9.00
CA ASP A 103 -17.31 -3.47 -8.37
C ASP A 103 -16.11 -2.54 -8.13
N PHE A 104 -14.93 -3.10 -7.82
CA PHE A 104 -13.71 -2.33 -7.65
C PHE A 104 -13.31 -1.67 -8.97
N ASP A 105 -13.12 -2.45 -10.04
CA ASP A 105 -12.72 -1.96 -11.36
C ASP A 105 -13.72 -0.96 -11.94
N ASN A 106 -15.02 -1.21 -11.75
CA ASN A 106 -16.08 -0.27 -12.15
C ASN A 106 -15.95 1.08 -11.44
N ASN A 107 -15.57 1.09 -10.15
CA ASN A 107 -15.33 2.33 -9.43
C ASN A 107 -14.07 3.04 -9.93
N ILE A 108 -13.00 2.30 -10.23
CA ILE A 108 -11.77 2.87 -10.81
C ILE A 108 -12.05 3.55 -12.15
N VAL A 109 -12.62 2.82 -13.10
CA VAL A 109 -12.96 3.36 -14.43
C VAL A 109 -14.01 4.47 -14.30
N GLY A 110 -14.97 4.31 -13.39
CA GLY A 110 -15.98 5.32 -13.08
C GLY A 110 -15.39 6.63 -12.58
N CYS A 111 -14.40 6.58 -11.69
CA CYS A 111 -13.63 7.74 -11.23
C CYS A 111 -12.89 8.41 -12.38
N GLU A 112 -12.23 7.64 -13.26
CA GLU A 112 -11.51 8.21 -14.40
C GLU A 112 -12.45 8.87 -15.42
N PHE A 113 -13.65 8.33 -15.66
CA PHE A 113 -14.68 9.04 -16.44
C PHE A 113 -15.03 10.39 -15.81
N LEU A 114 -15.28 10.41 -14.49
CA LEU A 114 -15.68 11.63 -13.79
C LEU A 114 -14.55 12.67 -13.72
N ARG A 115 -13.28 12.24 -13.59
CA ARG A 115 -12.10 13.12 -13.65
C ARG A 115 -11.99 13.86 -14.98
N LEU A 116 -12.44 13.25 -16.08
CA LEU A 116 -12.51 13.85 -17.42
C LEU A 116 -13.86 14.54 -17.72
N GLU A 117 -14.70 14.74 -16.71
CA GLU A 117 -16.06 15.29 -16.86
C GLU A 117 -16.95 14.50 -17.84
N MET A 118 -16.66 13.21 -18.01
CA MET A 118 -17.45 12.29 -18.83
C MET A 118 -18.55 11.65 -17.97
N ASN A 119 -19.67 11.29 -18.60
CA ASN A 119 -20.76 10.60 -17.91
C ASN A 119 -20.36 9.16 -17.57
N ASN A 120 -20.29 8.82 -16.27
CA ASN A 120 -20.11 7.44 -15.83
C ASN A 120 -21.40 6.63 -16.04
N PHE A 121 -21.44 5.83 -17.10
CA PHE A 121 -22.57 4.95 -17.42
C PHE A 121 -22.41 3.53 -16.87
N LEU A 122 -21.24 3.18 -16.29
CA LEU A 122 -20.97 1.85 -15.75
C LEU A 122 -21.79 1.56 -14.49
N SER A 123 -22.11 2.57 -13.70
CA SER A 123 -22.88 2.43 -12.45
C SER A 123 -24.25 1.76 -12.65
N ASP A 124 -24.86 1.95 -13.82
CA ASP A 124 -26.16 1.38 -14.18
C ASP A 124 -26.06 0.23 -15.20
N PHE A 125 -24.84 -0.14 -15.60
CA PHE A 125 -24.64 -1.17 -16.62
C PHE A 125 -24.78 -2.58 -16.01
N PRO A 126 -25.44 -3.54 -16.71
CA PRO A 126 -25.58 -4.90 -16.19
C PRO A 126 -24.22 -5.57 -15.92
N LEU A 127 -24.01 -6.02 -14.68
CA LEU A 127 -22.75 -6.65 -14.25
C LEU A 127 -22.91 -8.13 -13.89
N LEU A 128 -21.84 -8.90 -14.10
CA LEU A 128 -21.65 -10.28 -13.64
C LEU A 128 -20.31 -10.37 -12.91
N ASP A 129 -20.31 -10.84 -11.66
CA ASP A 129 -19.12 -10.88 -10.82
C ASP A 129 -18.77 -12.33 -10.50
N THR A 130 -17.74 -12.87 -11.16
CA THR A 130 -17.37 -14.28 -11.01
C THR A 130 -17.01 -14.64 -9.57
N MET A 131 -16.53 -13.70 -8.76
CA MET A 131 -16.28 -13.91 -7.32
C MET A 131 -17.59 -14.25 -6.59
N LYS A 132 -18.64 -13.45 -6.80
CA LYS A 132 -19.95 -13.64 -6.16
C LYS A 132 -20.69 -14.84 -6.74
N GLU A 133 -20.72 -14.95 -8.06
CA GLU A 133 -21.46 -16.01 -8.77
C GLU A 133 -20.89 -17.41 -8.47
N SER A 134 -19.61 -17.53 -8.13
CA SER A 134 -18.96 -18.82 -7.81
C SER A 134 -18.87 -19.15 -6.32
N THR A 135 -19.28 -18.26 -5.42
CA THR A 135 -19.10 -18.44 -3.95
C THR A 135 -19.71 -19.76 -3.45
N GLU A 136 -20.95 -20.05 -3.84
CA GLU A 136 -21.65 -21.29 -3.47
C GLU A 136 -21.08 -22.54 -4.15
N TYR A 137 -20.45 -22.37 -5.31
CA TYR A 137 -19.80 -23.47 -6.04
C TYR A 137 -18.46 -23.84 -5.40
N CYS A 138 -17.69 -22.85 -4.95
CA CYS A 138 -16.39 -23.07 -4.33
C CYS A 138 -16.50 -23.62 -2.90
N GLN A 139 -17.51 -23.19 -2.12
CA GLN A 139 -17.78 -23.65 -0.75
C GLN A 139 -16.60 -23.50 0.22
N ILE A 140 -15.82 -22.42 0.07
CA ILE A 140 -14.64 -22.18 0.91
C ILE A 140 -15.10 -21.76 2.31
N SER A 141 -14.58 -22.39 3.35
CA SER A 141 -14.94 -22.07 4.74
C SER A 141 -14.36 -20.71 5.19
N GLY A 142 -14.94 -20.14 6.26
CA GLY A 142 -14.44 -18.91 6.87
C GLY A 142 -15.01 -17.60 6.30
N GLY A 143 -16.16 -17.66 5.62
CA GLY A 143 -16.85 -16.47 5.14
C GLY A 143 -17.50 -15.64 6.26
N ARG A 144 -17.81 -14.39 5.93
CA ARG A 144 -18.48 -13.46 6.84
C ARG A 144 -19.85 -14.00 7.25
N GLY A 145 -20.22 -13.81 8.51
CA GLY A 145 -21.53 -14.24 9.02
C GLY A 145 -21.76 -15.75 9.07
N GLY A 146 -20.70 -16.56 8.98
CA GLY A 146 -20.79 -18.03 8.94
C GLY A 146 -21.11 -18.61 7.56
N GLY A 147 -21.11 -17.79 6.51
CA GLY A 147 -21.24 -18.23 5.11
C GLY A 147 -19.92 -18.71 4.51
N PHE A 148 -19.94 -18.98 3.20
CA PHE A 148 -18.73 -19.28 2.44
C PHE A 148 -17.92 -18.02 2.16
N LYS A 149 -16.60 -18.17 2.17
CA LYS A 149 -15.63 -17.13 1.80
C LYS A 149 -15.73 -16.91 0.28
N TRP A 150 -15.65 -15.65 -0.13
CA TRP A 150 -15.42 -15.32 -1.54
C TRP A 150 -14.10 -15.93 -2.02
N PRO A 151 -14.09 -16.67 -3.15
CA PRO A 151 -12.87 -17.20 -3.72
C PRO A 151 -12.02 -16.05 -4.29
N SER A 152 -10.69 -16.15 -4.18
CA SER A 152 -9.82 -15.38 -5.09
C SER A 152 -9.91 -15.94 -6.51
N LEU A 153 -9.38 -15.20 -7.49
CA LEU A 153 -9.40 -15.66 -8.87
C LEU A 153 -8.59 -16.96 -9.00
N THR A 154 -7.43 -17.03 -8.36
CA THR A 154 -6.63 -18.26 -8.21
C THR A 154 -7.43 -19.45 -7.66
N GLN A 155 -8.15 -19.25 -6.55
CA GLN A 155 -8.94 -20.32 -5.92
C GLN A 155 -10.09 -20.80 -6.81
N LEU A 156 -10.73 -19.88 -7.55
CA LEU A 156 -11.75 -20.23 -8.52
C LEU A 156 -11.17 -21.01 -9.69
N HIS A 157 -10.02 -20.57 -10.21
CA HIS A 157 -9.34 -21.24 -11.32
C HIS A 157 -8.90 -22.66 -10.94
N GLU A 158 -8.25 -22.83 -9.78
CA GLU A 158 -7.86 -24.15 -9.26
C GLU A 158 -9.10 -25.06 -9.12
N LYS A 159 -10.21 -24.52 -8.61
CA LYS A 159 -11.46 -25.28 -8.45
C LYS A 159 -12.03 -25.78 -9.78
N LEU A 160 -11.93 -24.97 -10.84
CA LEU A 160 -12.52 -25.26 -12.14
C LEU A 160 -11.62 -26.15 -13.00
N PHE A 161 -10.29 -25.98 -12.93
CA PHE A 161 -9.34 -26.58 -13.87
C PHE A 161 -8.35 -27.56 -13.22
N GLY A 162 -8.24 -27.58 -11.89
CA GLY A 162 -7.25 -28.39 -11.17
C GLY A 162 -5.81 -27.92 -11.36
N GLU A 163 -5.63 -26.71 -11.89
CA GLU A 163 -4.36 -26.06 -12.14
C GLU A 163 -4.38 -24.70 -11.44
N ASP A 164 -3.30 -24.42 -10.73
CA ASP A 164 -3.04 -23.10 -10.18
C ASP A 164 -2.63 -22.15 -11.31
N PHE A 165 -2.86 -20.85 -11.12
CA PHE A 165 -2.22 -19.82 -11.94
C PHE A 165 -1.69 -18.72 -11.02
N ASP A 166 -0.47 -18.29 -11.28
CA ASP A 166 0.10 -17.14 -10.59
C ASP A 166 -0.66 -15.88 -11.07
N GLU A 167 -1.37 -15.21 -10.16
CA GLU A 167 -1.91 -13.87 -10.41
C GLU A 167 -0.73 -12.98 -10.82
N ALA A 168 -0.71 -12.62 -12.10
CA ALA A 168 0.40 -11.88 -12.69
C ALA A 168 0.34 -10.40 -12.30
N HIS A 169 -0.73 -9.97 -11.61
CA HIS A 169 -1.09 -8.57 -11.38
C HIS A 169 -0.87 -7.76 -12.65
N ASN A 170 -1.48 -8.29 -13.71
CA ASN A 170 -1.46 -7.69 -15.02
C ASN A 170 -2.87 -7.88 -15.54
N ALA A 171 -3.60 -6.77 -15.65
CA ALA A 171 -4.97 -6.74 -16.13
C ALA A 171 -5.24 -7.66 -17.34
N SER A 172 -4.30 -7.82 -18.28
CA SER A 172 -4.49 -8.72 -19.43
C SER A 172 -4.52 -10.20 -19.05
N ALA A 173 -3.66 -10.61 -18.12
CA ALA A 173 -3.61 -11.99 -17.62
C ALA A 173 -4.84 -12.29 -16.76
N ASP A 174 -5.21 -11.35 -15.90
CA ASP A 174 -6.34 -11.50 -14.98
C ASP A 174 -7.68 -11.47 -15.74
N VAL A 175 -7.80 -10.67 -16.81
CA VAL A 175 -8.92 -10.76 -17.75
C VAL A 175 -9.01 -12.12 -18.42
N GLU A 176 -7.88 -12.70 -18.83
CA GLU A 176 -7.88 -14.01 -19.48
C GLU A 176 -8.33 -15.12 -18.51
N ALA A 177 -7.77 -15.13 -17.30
CA ALA A 177 -8.19 -16.07 -16.26
C ALA A 177 -9.66 -15.87 -15.87
N THR A 178 -10.13 -14.62 -15.77
CA THR A 178 -11.53 -14.29 -15.47
C THR A 178 -12.46 -14.70 -16.60
N ALA A 179 -12.09 -14.45 -17.86
CA ALA A 179 -12.87 -14.86 -19.02
C ALA A 179 -12.99 -16.38 -19.07
N ARG A 180 -11.87 -17.10 -18.86
CA ARG A 180 -11.83 -18.56 -18.78
C ARG A 180 -12.78 -19.08 -17.68
N CYS A 181 -12.70 -18.50 -16.48
CA CYS A 181 -13.57 -18.87 -15.36
C CYS A 181 -15.04 -18.59 -15.65
N PHE A 182 -15.38 -17.41 -16.17
CA PHE A 182 -16.74 -17.02 -16.50
C PHE A 182 -17.39 -17.98 -17.52
N LEU A 183 -16.68 -18.25 -18.62
CA LEU A 183 -17.16 -19.13 -19.68
C LEU A 183 -17.36 -20.56 -19.19
N GLU A 184 -16.50 -21.02 -18.27
CA GLU A 184 -16.60 -22.32 -17.64
C GLU A 184 -17.76 -22.41 -16.64
N LEU A 185 -17.96 -21.39 -15.81
CA LEU A 185 -19.11 -21.30 -14.89
C LEU A 185 -20.44 -21.33 -15.65
N LEU A 186 -20.49 -20.70 -16.83
CA LEU A 186 -21.65 -20.77 -17.73
C LEU A 186 -21.83 -22.19 -18.30
N ARG A 187 -20.75 -22.84 -18.73
CA ARG A 187 -20.77 -24.22 -19.25
C ARG A 187 -21.28 -25.22 -18.21
N LEU A 188 -20.87 -25.04 -16.96
CA LEU A 188 -21.25 -25.85 -15.80
C LEU A 188 -22.62 -25.50 -15.22
N ASP A 189 -23.30 -24.48 -15.76
CA ASP A 189 -24.60 -23.98 -15.27
C ASP A 189 -24.56 -23.46 -13.83
N VAL A 190 -23.39 -23.02 -13.37
CA VAL A 190 -23.25 -22.31 -12.09
C VAL A 190 -23.86 -20.91 -12.25
N ILE A 191 -23.58 -20.26 -13.39
CA ILE A 191 -24.28 -19.05 -13.82
C ILE A 191 -25.45 -19.47 -14.71
N SER A 192 -26.67 -19.30 -14.22
CA SER A 192 -27.88 -19.68 -14.97
C SER A 192 -28.05 -18.90 -16.28
N ALA A 193 -28.75 -19.50 -17.25
CA ALA A 193 -29.08 -18.86 -18.52
C ALA A 193 -29.70 -17.47 -18.33
N LYS A 194 -30.71 -17.36 -17.44
CA LYS A 194 -31.37 -16.10 -17.13
C LYS A 194 -30.39 -15.04 -16.61
N ARG A 195 -29.45 -15.44 -15.73
CA ARG A 195 -28.45 -14.52 -15.15
C ARG A 195 -27.47 -14.01 -16.20
N ALA A 196 -27.09 -14.86 -17.14
CA ALA A 196 -26.24 -14.51 -18.29
C ALA A 196 -26.99 -13.81 -19.45
N GLY A 197 -28.30 -13.57 -19.33
CA GLY A 197 -29.11 -12.97 -20.39
C GLY A 197 -29.27 -13.87 -21.63
N LEU A 198 -29.26 -15.18 -21.41
CA LEU A 198 -29.53 -16.24 -22.39
C LEU A 198 -30.90 -16.89 -22.12
N THR A 199 -31.47 -17.49 -23.15
CA THR A 199 -32.56 -18.45 -23.01
C THR A 199 -32.01 -19.84 -22.70
N GLU A 200 -32.82 -20.72 -22.10
CA GLU A 200 -32.43 -22.12 -21.87
C GLU A 200 -31.96 -22.82 -23.15
N SER A 201 -32.62 -22.56 -24.28
CA SER A 201 -32.22 -23.12 -25.58
C SER A 201 -30.85 -22.60 -26.05
N GLN A 202 -30.50 -21.35 -25.75
CA GLN A 202 -29.18 -20.79 -26.08
C GLN A 202 -28.09 -21.38 -25.18
N LEU A 203 -28.38 -21.60 -23.89
CA LEU A 203 -27.45 -22.26 -22.99
C LEU A 203 -27.23 -23.73 -23.38
N ASP A 204 -28.27 -24.44 -23.82
CA ASP A 204 -28.15 -25.79 -24.35
C ASP A 204 -27.28 -25.84 -25.62
N GLU A 205 -27.41 -24.86 -26.52
CA GLU A 205 -26.54 -24.73 -27.70
C GLU A 205 -25.10 -24.43 -27.27
N TYR A 206 -24.90 -23.49 -26.33
CA TYR A 206 -23.59 -23.16 -25.77
C TYR A 206 -22.88 -24.40 -25.21
N LYS A 207 -23.57 -25.21 -24.41
CA LYS A 207 -23.02 -26.46 -23.84
C LYS A 207 -22.72 -27.53 -24.90
N LYS A 208 -23.46 -27.56 -26.01
CA LYS A 208 -23.19 -28.47 -27.14
C LYS A 208 -21.95 -28.07 -27.94
N ILE A 209 -21.69 -26.76 -28.04
CA ILE A 209 -20.48 -26.23 -28.70
C ILE A 209 -19.27 -26.44 -27.78
N ASN A 210 -19.43 -26.06 -26.51
CA ASN A 210 -18.37 -26.06 -25.51
C ASN A 210 -18.43 -27.34 -24.67
N THR A 211 -17.91 -28.44 -25.22
CA THR A 211 -17.97 -29.78 -24.59
C THR A 211 -16.85 -30.06 -23.60
N LYS A 212 -15.80 -29.24 -23.61
CA LYS A 212 -14.61 -29.37 -22.75
C LYS A 212 -14.41 -28.09 -21.94
N PRO A 213 -13.65 -28.14 -20.84
CA PRO A 213 -13.17 -26.94 -20.18
C PRO A 213 -12.46 -26.01 -21.17
N PHE A 214 -12.63 -24.70 -20.98
CA PHE A 214 -11.93 -23.70 -21.80
C PHE A 214 -10.43 -23.74 -21.54
N ASP A 215 -9.64 -23.62 -22.60
CA ASP A 215 -8.18 -23.47 -22.53
C ASP A 215 -7.79 -21.99 -22.39
N LEU A 216 -6.60 -21.73 -21.87
CA LEU A 216 -6.00 -20.39 -21.92
C LEU A 216 -5.66 -20.03 -23.38
N LEU A 217 -5.89 -18.77 -23.73
CA LEU A 217 -5.54 -18.16 -25.01
C LEU A 217 -4.03 -17.83 -25.10
N GLY A 218 -3.35 -17.67 -23.97
CA GLY A 218 -1.93 -17.33 -23.89
C GLY A 218 -1.63 -15.87 -24.24
N LEU A 219 -2.51 -14.94 -23.85
CA LEU A 219 -2.37 -13.50 -24.10
C LEU A 219 -1.44 -12.89 -23.06
N ASN A 220 -0.42 -12.15 -23.50
CA ASN A 220 0.61 -11.45 -22.69
C ASN A 220 0.46 -11.59 -21.15
N THR A 221 0.87 -12.75 -20.63
CA THR A 221 0.50 -13.21 -19.27
C THR A 221 1.50 -12.85 -18.18
N GLN A 222 2.58 -12.14 -18.51
CA GLN A 222 3.65 -11.83 -17.55
C GLN A 222 3.56 -10.36 -17.12
N PRO A 223 3.86 -10.04 -15.84
CA PRO A 223 4.06 -8.65 -15.44
C PRO A 223 5.15 -8.02 -16.31
N TYR A 224 5.01 -6.74 -16.58
CA TYR A 224 5.96 -6.02 -17.41
C TYR A 224 7.35 -6.00 -16.72
N GLN A 225 8.36 -6.63 -17.30
CA GLN A 225 9.73 -6.59 -16.76
C GLN A 225 10.29 -5.18 -16.83
N GLU A 226 10.87 -4.64 -15.74
CA GLU A 226 11.49 -3.31 -15.63
C GLU A 226 12.17 -2.85 -16.94
N ILE A 227 11.96 -1.57 -17.29
CA ILE A 227 12.77 -0.97 -18.34
C ILE A 227 14.16 -0.82 -17.72
N ILE A 228 15.10 -1.65 -18.16
CA ILE A 228 16.50 -1.47 -17.81
C ILE A 228 16.96 -0.22 -18.56
N ASP A 229 16.83 0.94 -17.93
CA ASP A 229 17.45 2.16 -18.41
C ASP A 229 18.97 2.02 -18.16
N GLU A 230 19.79 2.19 -19.20
CA GLU A 230 21.24 1.92 -19.13
C GLU A 230 21.94 2.75 -18.04
N LYS A 231 21.34 3.88 -17.63
CA LYS A 231 21.80 4.73 -16.52
C LYS A 231 21.52 4.14 -15.14
N THR A 232 20.36 3.52 -14.93
CA THR A 232 20.00 2.85 -13.68
C THR A 232 20.83 1.59 -13.49
N ASP A 233 21.18 0.93 -14.60
CA ASP A 233 22.09 -0.20 -14.60
C ASP A 233 23.55 0.21 -14.34
N GLU A 234 23.99 1.41 -14.71
CA GLU A 234 25.28 1.98 -14.29
C GLU A 234 25.32 2.31 -12.80
N LEU A 235 24.27 2.96 -12.25
CA LEU A 235 24.13 3.21 -10.81
C LEU A 235 24.07 1.90 -10.02
N ASN A 236 23.22 0.95 -10.43
CA ASN A 236 23.09 -0.37 -9.80
C ASN A 236 24.33 -1.25 -10.00
N LYS A 237 25.08 -1.12 -11.10
CA LYS A 237 26.40 -1.77 -11.26
C LYS A 237 27.44 -1.15 -10.37
N GLU A 238 27.45 0.18 -10.17
CA GLU A 238 28.32 0.83 -9.18
C GLU A 238 27.97 0.38 -7.76
N THR A 239 26.69 0.26 -7.40
CA THR A 239 26.28 -0.27 -6.08
C THR A 239 26.61 -1.75 -5.92
N LYS A 240 26.32 -2.61 -6.91
CA LYS A 240 26.66 -4.06 -6.87
C LYS A 240 28.16 -4.34 -6.92
N THR A 241 28.98 -3.48 -7.54
CA THR A 241 30.46 -3.59 -7.47
C THR A 241 31.04 -3.04 -6.18
N GLN A 242 30.34 -2.15 -5.48
CA GLN A 242 30.71 -1.70 -4.13
C GLN A 242 30.30 -2.70 -3.03
N ASP A 243 29.15 -3.37 -3.13
CA ASP A 243 28.68 -4.33 -2.12
C ASP A 243 29.59 -5.56 -1.98
N SER A 244 30.24 -5.99 -3.05
CA SER A 244 31.21 -7.10 -3.02
C SER A 244 32.61 -6.68 -2.52
N ASN A 245 32.80 -5.40 -2.22
CA ASN A 245 34.02 -4.80 -1.69
C ASN A 245 33.75 -3.95 -0.44
N PHE A 246 32.86 -4.38 0.47
CA PHE A 246 32.89 -3.89 1.84
C PHE A 246 34.21 -4.32 2.51
N LYS A 247 35.29 -3.58 2.25
CA LYS A 247 36.35 -3.44 3.25
C LYS A 247 35.65 -2.93 4.50
N GLU A 248 35.82 -3.62 5.62
CA GLU A 248 35.52 -3.08 6.95
C GLU A 248 36.09 -1.65 7.02
N LEU A 249 35.24 -0.66 6.81
CA LEU A 249 35.56 0.74 7.01
C LEU A 249 35.64 0.90 8.52
N LYS A 250 36.86 0.79 9.06
CA LYS A 250 37.10 1.17 10.45
C LYS A 250 36.88 2.66 10.56
N THR A 251 35.86 3.04 11.31
CA THR A 251 35.56 4.42 11.66
C THR A 251 35.73 4.59 13.16
N ASP A 252 36.29 5.73 13.57
CA ASP A 252 36.35 6.15 14.97
C ASP A 252 35.09 6.96 15.36
N ALA A 253 34.10 7.04 14.47
CA ALA A 253 32.85 7.75 14.74
C ALA A 253 32.04 7.05 15.85
N SER A 254 31.61 7.83 16.82
CA SER A 254 30.66 7.36 17.84
C SER A 254 29.26 7.22 17.23
N PHE A 255 28.48 6.28 17.77
CA PHE A 255 27.11 6.03 17.35
C PHE A 255 26.16 5.99 18.55
N SER A 256 24.93 6.43 18.37
CA SER A 256 23.89 6.43 19.40
C SER A 256 22.53 6.15 18.77
N HIS A 257 21.79 5.19 19.32
CA HIS A 257 20.45 4.89 18.86
C HIS A 257 19.49 6.00 19.31
N LEU A 258 18.87 6.69 18.35
CA LEU A 258 17.88 7.74 18.59
C LEU A 258 16.44 7.28 18.32
N HIS A 259 16.26 6.22 17.53
CA HIS A 259 15.00 5.51 17.34
C HIS A 259 15.16 4.11 17.93
N LEU A 260 14.58 3.88 19.11
CA LEU A 260 14.71 2.63 19.86
C LEU A 260 13.44 2.32 20.65
N HIS A 261 12.85 1.16 20.37
CA HIS A 261 11.72 0.62 21.12
C HIS A 261 12.18 -0.28 22.26
N THR A 262 11.49 -0.18 23.37
CA THR A 262 11.65 -1.00 24.56
C THR A 262 10.45 -1.93 24.73
N GLN A 263 10.46 -2.78 25.74
CA GLN A 263 9.30 -3.61 26.13
C GLN A 263 8.02 -2.82 26.47
N TYR A 264 8.07 -1.48 26.52
CA TYR A 264 6.89 -0.63 26.67
C TYR A 264 6.21 -0.30 25.34
N SER A 265 6.82 -0.65 24.20
CA SER A 265 6.12 -0.83 22.92
C SER A 265 5.38 -2.16 22.92
N VAL A 266 4.27 -2.20 23.66
CA VAL A 266 3.52 -3.42 23.98
C VAL A 266 3.11 -4.17 22.71
N LEU A 267 3.38 -5.49 22.68
CA LEU A 267 3.19 -6.41 21.54
C LEU A 267 4.17 -6.24 20.35
N GLN A 268 4.96 -5.16 20.31
CA GLN A 268 5.82 -4.84 19.16
C GLN A 268 7.30 -5.05 19.44
N ALA A 269 7.76 -4.80 20.68
CA ALA A 269 9.15 -4.97 21.05
C ALA A 269 9.34 -5.72 22.38
N SER A 270 10.51 -6.37 22.53
CA SER A 270 10.88 -7.16 23.70
C SER A 270 12.17 -6.71 24.39
N SER A 271 12.75 -5.58 23.96
CA SER A 271 14.03 -5.08 24.48
C SER A 271 13.89 -4.59 25.92
N ASP A 272 14.62 -5.21 26.87
CA ASP A 272 14.61 -4.77 28.27
C ASP A 272 15.45 -3.51 28.47
N ILE A 273 14.91 -2.59 29.25
CA ILE A 273 15.52 -1.28 29.51
C ILE A 273 16.90 -1.42 30.19
N ASN A 274 17.08 -2.38 31.10
CA ASN A 274 18.38 -2.56 31.77
C ASN A 274 19.39 -3.17 30.80
N GLU A 275 18.96 -4.11 29.96
CA GLU A 275 19.82 -4.68 28.91
C GLU A 275 20.24 -3.62 27.88
N ILE A 276 19.33 -2.72 27.50
CA ILE A 276 19.65 -1.55 26.64
C ILE A 276 20.74 -0.69 27.29
N ALA A 277 20.59 -0.34 28.58
CA ALA A 277 21.57 0.48 29.28
C ALA A 277 22.94 -0.21 29.37
N ASN A 278 22.95 -1.50 29.76
CA ASN A 278 24.17 -2.32 29.83
C ASN A 278 24.88 -2.36 28.48
N LYS A 279 24.13 -2.66 27.39
CA LYS A 279 24.70 -2.83 26.06
C LYS A 279 25.21 -1.53 25.47
N SER A 280 24.49 -0.43 25.70
CA SER A 280 24.91 0.91 25.25
C SER A 280 26.23 1.34 25.91
N LEU A 281 26.39 1.07 27.21
CA LEU A 281 27.65 1.33 27.92
C LEU A 281 28.78 0.39 27.48
N GLU A 282 28.50 -0.90 27.30
CA GLU A 282 29.46 -1.89 26.77
C GLU A 282 29.99 -1.46 25.39
N MET A 283 29.10 -0.96 24.53
CA MET A 283 29.42 -0.46 23.19
C MET A 283 29.94 0.99 23.18
N GLN A 284 30.11 1.61 24.36
CA GLN A 284 30.63 2.97 24.51
C GLN A 284 29.82 4.03 23.73
N MET A 285 28.50 3.85 23.65
CA MET A 285 27.61 4.83 23.04
C MET A 285 27.52 6.07 23.94
N PRO A 286 27.70 7.30 23.40
CA PRO A 286 27.59 8.51 24.21
C PRO A 286 26.16 8.84 24.64
N ALA A 287 25.15 8.35 23.90
CA ALA A 287 23.75 8.53 24.23
C ALA A 287 22.90 7.33 23.79
N VAL A 288 21.70 7.22 24.37
CA VAL A 288 20.66 6.29 23.92
C VAL A 288 19.28 6.88 24.17
N ALA A 289 18.38 6.73 23.20
CA ALA A 289 17.01 7.20 23.30
C ALA A 289 16.01 6.11 23.71
N ILE A 290 14.86 6.55 24.20
CA ILE A 290 13.63 5.76 24.29
C ILE A 290 12.58 6.42 23.40
N THR A 291 12.06 5.70 22.41
CA THR A 291 11.02 6.18 21.47
C THR A 291 9.95 5.11 21.30
N ASP A 292 9.32 4.72 22.41
CA ASP A 292 8.30 3.67 22.37
C ASP A 292 7.08 4.05 21.52
N MET A 293 6.44 3.04 20.97
CA MET A 293 5.27 3.19 20.10
C MET A 293 4.08 3.73 20.88
N TYR A 294 3.71 4.95 20.51
CA TYR A 294 2.51 5.68 20.88
C TYR A 294 2.37 6.05 22.36
N ASN A 295 3.40 5.80 23.17
CA ASN A 295 3.32 5.99 24.61
C ASN A 295 4.67 6.37 25.22
N MET A 296 4.61 6.93 26.44
CA MET A 296 5.78 7.28 27.25
C MET A 296 5.84 6.48 28.56
N PHE A 297 5.24 5.27 28.60
CA PHE A 297 5.10 4.50 29.84
C PHE A 297 6.45 4.07 30.44
N GLY A 298 7.44 3.79 29.58
CA GLY A 298 8.77 3.33 29.97
C GLY A 298 9.69 4.43 30.49
N VAL A 299 9.39 5.71 30.25
CA VAL A 299 10.34 6.83 30.42
C VAL A 299 10.94 6.91 31.83
N PHE A 300 10.12 6.79 32.88
CA PHE A 300 10.63 6.86 34.25
C PHE A 300 11.59 5.70 34.56
N LYS A 301 11.25 4.48 34.13
CA LYS A 301 12.10 3.31 34.38
C LYS A 301 13.37 3.34 33.54
N PHE A 302 13.28 3.85 32.31
CA PHE A 302 14.43 4.08 31.44
C PHE A 302 15.43 5.06 32.03
N LEU A 303 14.95 6.24 32.46
CA LEU A 303 15.79 7.22 33.14
C LEU A 303 16.44 6.64 34.38
N ASN A 304 15.67 5.91 35.21
CA ASN A 304 16.22 5.26 36.39
C ASN A 304 17.31 4.24 36.05
N ALA A 305 17.10 3.41 35.02
CA ALA A 305 18.07 2.39 34.62
C ALA A 305 19.37 3.01 34.07
N VAL A 306 19.28 4.07 33.26
CA VAL A 306 20.46 4.73 32.65
C VAL A 306 21.21 5.59 33.68
N LEU A 307 20.51 6.44 34.42
CA LEU A 307 21.13 7.40 35.33
C LEU A 307 21.72 6.73 36.58
N ASN A 308 21.08 5.67 37.09
CA ASN A 308 21.56 4.95 38.27
C ASN A 308 22.42 3.73 37.93
N HIS A 309 22.81 3.55 36.66
CA HIS A 309 23.70 2.47 36.28
C HIS A 309 25.08 2.65 36.95
N PRO A 310 25.68 1.61 37.55
CA PRO A 310 26.97 1.72 38.25
C PRO A 310 28.10 2.29 37.38
N ASP A 311 28.15 1.88 36.11
CA ASP A 311 29.19 2.34 35.18
C ASP A 311 28.93 3.74 34.59
N ASN A 312 27.75 4.33 34.82
CA ASN A 312 27.37 5.67 34.34
C ASN A 312 27.46 6.75 35.43
N GLN A 313 27.95 6.39 36.62
CA GLN A 313 28.20 7.37 37.69
C GLN A 313 29.42 8.23 37.34
N VAL A 314 29.30 9.55 37.53
CA VAL A 314 30.33 10.55 37.23
C VAL A 314 30.44 11.56 38.37
N GLU A 315 31.58 12.25 38.47
CA GLU A 315 31.75 13.31 39.47
C GLU A 315 30.87 14.54 39.14
N GLU A 316 30.60 15.37 40.15
CA GLU A 316 29.77 16.57 39.96
C GLU A 316 30.44 17.52 38.95
N GLY A 317 29.73 17.81 37.85
CA GLY A 317 30.22 18.68 36.78
C GLY A 317 30.82 17.94 35.57
N GLU A 318 30.96 16.61 35.62
CA GLU A 318 31.34 15.80 34.47
C GLU A 318 30.13 15.38 33.62
N GLU A 319 30.36 15.12 32.34
CA GLU A 319 29.33 14.60 31.44
C GLU A 319 29.10 13.11 31.69
N LEU A 320 27.84 12.68 31.63
CA LEU A 320 27.49 11.25 31.71
C LEU A 320 28.16 10.48 30.56
N LYS A 321 28.62 9.26 30.85
CA LYS A 321 29.16 8.37 29.81
C LYS A 321 28.07 7.95 28.81
N LEU A 322 26.85 7.78 29.31
CA LEU A 322 25.66 7.49 28.52
C LEU A 322 24.55 8.48 28.89
N LYS A 323 24.26 9.40 27.97
CA LYS A 323 23.16 10.36 28.11
C LYS A 323 21.82 9.73 27.70
N PRO A 324 20.80 9.70 28.59
CA PRO A 324 19.47 9.29 28.18
C PRO A 324 18.78 10.39 27.37
N ILE A 325 18.12 10.01 26.28
CA ILE A 325 17.29 10.89 25.45
C ILE A 325 15.84 10.39 25.52
N ILE A 326 14.91 11.30 25.75
CA ILE A 326 13.48 10.97 25.86
C ILE A 326 12.80 11.30 24.53
N GLY A 327 12.04 10.36 24.00
CA GLY A 327 11.20 10.55 22.84
C GLY A 327 9.97 9.65 22.86
N CYS A 328 9.28 9.59 21.73
CA CYS A 328 8.08 8.79 21.49
C CYS A 328 7.85 8.70 19.97
N GLU A 329 7.42 7.54 19.48
CA GLU A 329 6.93 7.41 18.12
C GLU A 329 5.40 7.53 18.13
N LEU A 330 4.86 8.63 17.62
CA LEU A 330 3.41 8.90 17.62
C LEU A 330 2.77 8.51 16.29
N ALA A 331 1.53 8.02 16.33
CA ALA A 331 0.72 7.86 15.13
C ALA A 331 0.10 9.21 14.74
N VAL A 332 0.42 9.70 13.54
CA VAL A 332 -0.05 10.99 13.01
C VAL A 332 -1.08 10.74 11.91
N CYS A 333 -2.34 10.98 12.23
CA CYS A 333 -3.49 10.79 11.34
C CYS A 333 -3.98 12.14 10.77
N ARG A 334 -4.94 12.09 9.85
CA ARG A 334 -5.51 13.30 9.23
C ARG A 334 -6.33 14.12 10.23
N ASP A 335 -7.21 13.45 10.96
CA ASP A 335 -8.03 14.02 12.02
C ASP A 335 -8.15 13.00 13.17
N HIS A 336 -7.56 13.36 14.32
CA HIS A 336 -7.57 12.50 15.51
C HIS A 336 -8.99 12.27 16.06
N LYS A 337 -9.94 13.15 15.73
CA LYS A 337 -11.34 13.07 16.19
C LYS A 337 -12.21 12.18 15.31
N ASP A 338 -11.79 11.89 14.08
CA ASP A 338 -12.52 10.97 13.21
C ASP A 338 -12.38 9.53 13.74
N LYS A 339 -13.53 8.94 14.08
CA LYS A 339 -13.68 7.55 14.53
C LYS A 339 -14.62 6.75 13.63
N GLU A 340 -15.12 7.36 12.57
CA GLU A 340 -15.99 6.74 11.58
C GLU A 340 -15.16 6.10 10.47
N ASN A 341 -14.10 6.79 10.03
CA ASN A 341 -13.21 6.30 9.00
C ASN A 341 -11.92 5.73 9.62
N LYS A 342 -11.50 4.60 9.07
CA LYS A 342 -10.30 3.91 9.55
C LYS A 342 -9.07 4.65 9.05
N ASP A 343 -8.35 5.29 9.97
CA ASP A 343 -7.06 5.93 9.72
C ASP A 343 -6.13 5.60 10.88
N TYR A 344 -5.07 4.83 10.65
CA TYR A 344 -4.06 4.54 11.67
C TYR A 344 -2.98 5.61 11.74
N GLY A 345 -2.91 6.51 10.76
CA GLY A 345 -1.86 7.51 10.66
C GLY A 345 -0.48 6.93 10.33
N PHE A 346 0.48 7.84 10.21
CA PHE A 346 1.88 7.55 9.97
C PHE A 346 2.67 7.51 11.28
N GLN A 347 3.74 6.73 11.34
CA GLN A 347 4.59 6.61 12.51
C GLN A 347 5.69 7.68 12.51
N GLN A 348 5.54 8.70 13.36
CA GLN A 348 6.46 9.83 13.42
C GLN A 348 7.24 9.84 14.73
N VAL A 349 8.57 9.94 14.63
CA VAL A 349 9.46 9.97 15.80
C VAL A 349 9.66 11.40 16.29
N PHE A 350 9.49 11.60 17.60
CA PHE A 350 9.77 12.86 18.28
C PHE A 350 10.79 12.67 19.41
N LEU A 351 11.73 13.60 19.53
CA LEU A 351 12.73 13.64 20.61
C LEU A 351 12.62 14.95 21.39
N CYS A 352 12.75 14.89 22.71
CA CYS A 352 12.69 16.05 23.59
C CYS A 352 14.05 16.74 23.65
N LYS A 353 14.12 18.03 23.28
CA LYS A 353 15.37 18.82 23.41
C LYS A 353 15.68 19.15 24.88
N ASN A 354 14.64 19.35 25.67
CA ASN A 354 14.72 19.77 27.06
C ASN A 354 13.44 19.41 27.83
N LYS A 355 13.33 19.91 29.07
CA LYS A 355 12.19 19.66 29.96
C LYS A 355 10.85 20.18 29.41
N ASN A 356 10.84 21.30 28.69
CA ASN A 356 9.62 21.81 28.07
C ASN A 356 9.16 20.87 26.94
N GLY A 357 10.11 20.40 26.12
CA GLY A 357 9.85 19.36 25.11
C GLY A 357 9.25 18.08 25.75
N TYR A 358 9.76 17.64 26.90
CA TYR A 358 9.15 16.52 27.64
C TYR A 358 7.69 16.79 28.02
N HIS A 359 7.36 17.99 28.50
CA HIS A 359 5.98 18.34 28.83
C HIS A 359 5.07 18.37 27.59
N ASN A 360 5.57 18.92 26.48
CA ASN A 360 4.86 18.97 25.21
C ASN A 360 4.60 17.56 24.65
N LEU A 361 5.62 16.70 24.60
CA LEU A 361 5.47 15.33 24.12
C LEU A 361 4.56 14.50 25.04
N SER A 362 4.66 14.69 26.36
CA SER A 362 3.75 14.06 27.31
C SER A 362 2.30 14.48 27.09
N LYS A 363 2.07 15.75 26.73
CA LYS A 363 0.74 16.28 26.44
C LYS A 363 0.19 15.71 25.13
N LEU A 364 1.00 15.63 24.07
CA LEU A 364 0.64 14.96 22.82
C LEU A 364 0.26 13.49 23.05
N SER A 365 1.12 12.72 23.75
CA SER A 365 0.83 11.32 24.08
C SER A 365 -0.46 11.18 24.89
N SER A 366 -0.71 12.08 25.85
CA SER A 366 -1.96 12.08 26.62
C SER A 366 -3.19 12.37 25.76
N LEU A 367 -3.15 13.38 24.90
CA LEU A 367 -4.25 13.74 24.01
C LEU A 367 -4.53 12.63 22.98
N ALA A 368 -3.49 11.94 22.53
CA ALA A 368 -3.62 10.77 21.65
C ALA A 368 -4.48 9.66 22.27
N TYR A 369 -4.36 9.44 23.58
CA TYR A 369 -5.17 8.48 24.33
C TYR A 369 -6.55 9.00 24.74
N VAL A 370 -6.65 10.27 25.15
CA VAL A 370 -7.90 10.81 25.71
C VAL A 370 -8.89 11.19 24.61
N ASP A 371 -8.40 11.90 23.59
CA ASP A 371 -9.25 12.44 22.53
C ASP A 371 -9.10 11.65 21.23
N GLY A 372 -7.85 11.32 20.87
CA GLY A 372 -7.47 10.72 19.59
C GLY A 372 -7.60 9.20 19.47
N PHE A 373 -7.98 8.51 20.55
CA PHE A 373 -7.98 7.05 20.57
C PHE A 373 -9.10 6.49 19.70
N TYR A 374 -8.69 5.68 18.72
CA TYR A 374 -9.56 4.86 17.88
C TYR A 374 -9.27 3.37 18.17
N TYR A 375 -8.49 2.69 17.32
CA TYR A 375 -7.87 1.40 17.67
C TYR A 375 -6.48 1.55 18.29
N ILE A 376 -5.80 2.64 17.93
CA ILE A 376 -4.52 3.08 18.50
C ILE A 376 -4.66 4.56 18.89
N PRO A 377 -3.86 5.05 19.85
CA PRO A 377 -3.81 6.47 20.17
C PRO A 377 -3.14 7.25 19.03
N ARG A 378 -3.80 8.31 18.54
CA ARG A 378 -3.33 9.10 17.39
C ARG A 378 -3.37 10.58 17.68
N VAL A 379 -2.48 11.34 17.06
CA VAL A 379 -2.51 12.81 17.01
C VAL A 379 -2.74 13.25 15.56
N ASP A 380 -3.04 14.52 15.35
CA ASP A 380 -3.04 15.13 14.02
C ASP A 380 -2.01 16.28 13.94
N LYS A 381 -1.83 16.80 12.74
CA LYS A 381 -0.93 17.94 12.48
C LYS A 381 -1.34 19.21 13.25
N GLY A 382 -2.62 19.37 13.59
CA GLY A 382 -3.11 20.49 14.40
C GLY A 382 -2.60 20.45 15.84
N LEU A 383 -2.71 19.30 16.50
CA LEU A 383 -2.14 19.08 17.83
C LEU A 383 -0.61 19.21 17.82
N ILE A 384 0.05 18.69 16.79
CA ILE A 384 1.51 18.82 16.64
C ILE A 384 1.90 20.29 16.58
N LEU A 385 1.23 21.11 15.76
CA LEU A 385 1.51 22.55 15.68
C LEU A 385 1.35 23.27 17.03
N GLU A 386 0.39 22.86 17.85
CA GLU A 386 0.17 23.42 19.20
C GLU A 386 1.31 23.08 20.17
N TYR A 387 1.87 21.87 20.10
CA TYR A 387 2.85 21.35 21.06
C TYR A 387 4.24 21.06 20.45
N ARG A 388 4.59 21.65 19.31
CA ARG A 388 5.86 21.38 18.60
C ARG A 388 7.11 21.96 19.27
N GLU A 389 6.97 22.99 20.11
CA GLU A 389 8.12 23.70 20.67
C GLU A 389 9.02 22.74 21.47
N ASP A 390 10.34 22.93 21.37
CA ASP A 390 11.35 22.12 22.05
C ASP A 390 11.37 20.62 21.70
N LEU A 391 10.77 20.23 20.57
CA LEU A 391 10.83 18.89 20.01
C LEU A 391 11.67 18.85 18.74
N ILE A 392 12.36 17.72 18.54
CA ILE A 392 12.95 17.32 17.26
C ILE A 392 12.01 16.30 16.63
N ALA A 393 11.82 16.38 15.31
CA ALA A 393 11.07 15.41 14.52
C ALA A 393 11.99 14.72 13.51
N LEU A 394 11.84 13.41 13.35
CA LEU A 394 12.55 12.62 12.33
C LEU A 394 11.56 12.10 11.30
N THR A 395 11.93 12.02 10.01
CA THR A 395 11.04 11.49 8.94
C THR A 395 10.46 10.10 9.24
N GLY A 396 11.10 9.32 10.12
CA GLY A 396 10.65 8.01 10.58
C GLY A 396 11.15 6.87 9.70
N SER A 397 10.67 5.67 10.02
CA SER A 397 10.90 4.45 9.22
C SER A 397 10.07 4.47 7.93
N ASN A 398 9.99 3.36 7.19
CA ASN A 398 9.11 3.21 6.02
C ASN A 398 7.61 3.45 6.34
N TYR A 399 7.24 3.49 7.62
CA TYR A 399 5.90 3.81 8.12
C TYR A 399 5.71 5.29 8.48
N GLY A 400 6.76 6.11 8.44
CA GLY A 400 6.67 7.56 8.55
C GLY A 400 5.99 8.19 7.34
N GLU A 401 5.46 9.41 7.48
CA GLU A 401 4.61 10.02 6.45
C GLU A 401 5.34 10.13 5.11
N ILE A 402 6.56 10.66 5.13
CA ILE A 402 7.32 10.90 3.89
C ILE A 402 7.76 9.59 3.23
N PRO A 403 8.48 8.66 3.92
CA PRO A 403 8.81 7.36 3.33
C PRO A 403 7.58 6.60 2.80
N ASN A 404 6.47 6.62 3.54
CA ASN A 404 5.27 5.92 3.13
C ASN A 404 4.65 6.54 1.87
N LEU A 405 4.63 7.87 1.76
CA LEU A 405 4.14 8.56 0.56
C LEU A 405 5.02 8.26 -0.66
N ILE A 406 6.34 8.24 -0.53
CA ILE A 406 7.26 7.84 -1.62
C ILE A 406 6.90 6.44 -2.12
N LEU A 407 6.73 5.50 -1.19
CA LEU A 407 6.49 4.10 -1.52
C LEU A 407 5.09 3.82 -2.07
N ASN A 408 4.06 4.54 -1.60
CA ASN A 408 2.66 4.15 -1.80
C ASN A 408 1.78 5.21 -2.49
N VAL A 409 2.28 6.42 -2.73
CA VAL A 409 1.49 7.51 -3.34
C VAL A 409 2.22 8.21 -4.48
N GLY A 410 3.46 8.64 -4.27
CA GLY A 410 4.25 9.38 -5.25
C GLY A 410 5.17 10.41 -4.60
N GLU A 411 6.23 10.79 -5.32
CA GLU A 411 7.24 11.74 -4.82
C GLU A 411 6.67 13.14 -4.64
N GLN A 412 5.73 13.55 -5.49
CA GLN A 412 5.12 14.89 -5.40
C GLN A 412 4.43 15.09 -4.04
N GLN A 413 3.58 14.15 -3.61
CA GLN A 413 2.88 14.22 -2.32
C GLN A 413 3.87 14.09 -1.15
N ALA A 414 4.92 13.27 -1.32
CA ALA A 414 5.97 13.16 -0.32
C ALA A 414 6.74 14.47 -0.14
N GLU A 415 7.03 15.20 -1.22
CA GLU A 415 7.69 16.51 -1.20
C GLU A 415 6.81 17.55 -0.48
N GLU A 416 5.52 17.59 -0.76
CA GLU A 416 4.56 18.48 -0.07
C GLU A 416 4.56 18.21 1.45
N ALA A 417 4.52 16.94 1.85
CA ALA A 417 4.62 16.55 3.26
C ALA A 417 5.98 16.92 3.85
N PHE A 418 7.08 16.69 3.13
CA PHE A 418 8.43 17.03 3.57
C PHE A 418 8.59 18.52 3.84
N VAL A 419 8.13 19.37 2.92
CA VAL A 419 8.14 20.82 3.05
C VAL A 419 7.32 21.26 4.25
N TRP A 420 6.14 20.66 4.48
CA TRP A 420 5.35 20.96 5.68
C TRP A 420 6.11 20.67 6.97
N TRP A 421 6.75 19.50 7.09
CA TRP A 421 7.53 19.15 8.28
C TRP A 421 8.74 20.06 8.47
N LYS A 422 9.47 20.34 7.38
CA LYS A 422 10.61 21.24 7.38
C LYS A 422 10.25 22.66 7.79
N ASP A 423 9.16 23.21 7.25
CA ASP A 423 8.69 24.56 7.61
C ASP A 423 8.16 24.59 9.06
N THR A 424 7.62 23.47 9.54
CA THR A 424 7.09 23.34 10.90
C THR A 424 8.18 23.15 11.96
N PHE A 425 9.25 22.42 11.68
CA PHE A 425 10.29 22.12 12.68
C PHE A 425 11.62 22.83 12.42
N GLY A 426 11.84 23.37 11.22
CA GLY A 426 13.06 24.10 10.86
C GLY A 426 14.31 23.26 11.07
N ASP A 427 15.26 23.80 11.84
CA ASP A 427 16.53 23.12 12.20
C ASP A 427 16.33 21.89 13.10
N ASP A 428 15.11 21.69 13.64
CA ASP A 428 14.75 20.54 14.46
C ASP A 428 14.07 19.42 13.64
N PHE A 429 14.12 19.47 12.31
CA PHE A 429 13.66 18.39 11.43
C PHE A 429 14.83 17.65 10.79
N TYR A 430 14.86 16.33 10.91
CA TYR A 430 15.93 15.49 10.36
C TYR A 430 15.39 14.37 9.49
N VAL A 431 16.13 14.06 8.43
CA VAL A 431 15.89 12.86 7.63
C VAL A 431 16.48 11.66 8.35
N GLU A 432 15.64 10.68 8.62
CA GLU A 432 16.01 9.39 9.19
C GLU A 432 16.32 8.40 8.07
N ILE A 433 17.50 7.78 8.15
CA ILE A 433 17.96 6.79 7.16
C ILE A 433 18.07 5.44 7.87
N ASN A 434 17.26 4.48 7.43
CA ASN A 434 17.28 3.10 7.91
C ASN A 434 17.81 2.19 6.81
N ARG A 435 18.67 1.23 7.15
CA ARG A 435 19.31 0.30 6.19
C ARG A 435 19.42 -1.11 6.77
N HIS A 436 18.33 -1.85 6.66
CA HIS A 436 18.22 -3.27 6.98
C HIS A 436 18.38 -4.17 5.75
N GLY A 437 18.51 -3.56 4.56
CA GLY A 437 18.73 -4.27 3.30
C GLY A 437 17.45 -4.54 2.49
N LEU A 438 16.35 -3.90 2.87
CA LEU A 438 15.07 -3.98 2.17
C LEU A 438 15.12 -3.12 0.89
N ASP A 439 14.40 -3.53 -0.15
CA ASP A 439 14.40 -2.80 -1.41
C ASP A 439 13.61 -1.48 -1.29
N GLU A 440 12.57 -1.45 -0.46
CA GLU A 440 11.84 -0.24 -0.09
C GLU A 440 12.76 0.82 0.55
N GLU A 441 13.66 0.38 1.45
CA GLU A 441 14.62 1.29 2.07
C GLU A 441 15.66 1.80 1.08
N LYS A 442 16.09 0.98 0.11
CA LYS A 442 17.01 1.41 -0.94
C LYS A 442 16.36 2.43 -1.87
N HIS A 443 15.06 2.29 -2.11
CA HIS A 443 14.30 3.23 -2.95
C HIS A 443 14.04 4.55 -2.22
N VAL A 444 13.69 4.50 -0.93
CA VAL A 444 13.42 5.70 -0.12
C VAL A 444 14.67 6.53 0.18
N ASN A 445 15.81 5.89 0.46
CA ASN A 445 17.06 6.55 0.86
C ASN A 445 17.84 7.10 -0.34
#